data_AF-A0A935D6I5-F1
#
_entry.id   AF-A0A935D6I5-F1
#
_cell.length_a   1.000
_cell.length_b   1.000
_cell.length_c   1.000
_cell.angle_alpha   90.00
_cell.angle_beta   90.00
_cell.angle_gamma   90.00
#
_symmetry.space_group_name_H-M   'P 1'
#
loop_
_entity.id
_entity.type
_entity.pdbx_description
1 polymer ?
#
loop_
_entity_poly.entity_id
_entity_poly.type
_entity_poly.pdbx_seq_one_letter_code
_entity_poly.pdbx_strand_id
1 'polypeptide(L)'
;MADQELEKNADEAEEESSAGEASTDEADAPGDESGEPAVKVRADVLDPVEEAEIEAALAAQTGNVLGAERFVYAAYLAGAVMAAFVFSKLGHAAWLKLAAWKPEQIGEPRDELVYLAAALVGVGVALHYWRRKDARQYATEVAEELSKVTWPSKKEVQNSTFIVVLTTLFATVFFALMDQFWRFITDKVYGF
;
A
#
# COMPACT_ATOMS: atom_id res chain seq x y z
N MET A 1 23.72 -15.34 -48.77
CA MET A 1 25.05 -14.99 -48.22
C MET A 1 25.37 -13.50 -48.36
N ALA A 2 24.55 -12.69 -49.05
CA ALA A 2 24.72 -11.24 -49.12
C ALA A 2 23.94 -10.47 -48.02
N ASP A 3 22.93 -11.08 -47.40
CA ASP A 3 22.15 -10.44 -46.33
C ASP A 3 22.82 -10.53 -44.93
N GLN A 4 23.82 -11.40 -44.73
CA GLN A 4 24.58 -11.47 -43.47
C GLN A 4 25.71 -10.45 -43.37
N GLU A 5 26.13 -9.84 -44.49
CA GLU A 5 27.16 -8.79 -44.46
C GLU A 5 26.58 -7.40 -44.12
N LEU A 6 25.28 -7.19 -44.32
CA LEU A 6 24.61 -5.92 -43.99
C LEU A 6 24.34 -5.77 -42.49
N GLU A 7 24.07 -6.86 -41.76
CA GLU A 7 23.95 -6.80 -40.29
C GLU A 7 25.32 -6.70 -39.61
N LYS A 8 26.38 -7.33 -40.16
CA LYS A 8 27.75 -7.20 -39.64
C LYS A 8 28.30 -5.77 -39.80
N ASN A 9 27.97 -5.09 -40.90
CA ASN A 9 28.34 -3.70 -41.13
C ASN A 9 27.51 -2.68 -40.32
N ALA A 10 26.37 -3.10 -39.74
CA ALA A 10 25.60 -2.25 -38.83
C ALA A 10 26.11 -2.36 -37.38
N ASP A 11 26.54 -3.56 -36.95
CA ASP A 11 27.16 -3.76 -35.62
C ASP A 11 28.58 -3.16 -35.53
N GLU A 12 29.36 -3.13 -36.63
CA GLU A 12 30.67 -2.45 -36.64
C GLU A 12 30.55 -0.90 -36.70
N ALA A 13 29.38 -0.35 -37.06
CA ALA A 13 29.16 1.10 -37.17
C ALA A 13 28.68 1.79 -35.87
N GLU A 14 28.23 1.03 -34.86
CA GLU A 14 27.90 1.58 -33.54
C GLU A 14 29.06 1.49 -32.53
N GLU A 15 30.05 0.61 -32.74
CA GLU A 15 31.24 0.52 -31.87
C GLU A 15 32.37 1.53 -32.23
N GLU A 16 32.40 2.11 -33.45
CA GLU A 16 33.46 3.06 -33.85
C GLU A 16 33.14 4.56 -33.61
N SER A 17 32.01 4.89 -32.96
CA SER A 17 31.61 6.29 -32.66
C SER A 17 32.30 6.91 -31.42
N SER A 18 33.12 6.16 -30.68
CA SER A 18 33.71 6.64 -29.39
C SER A 18 35.24 6.57 -29.30
N ALA A 19 35.94 6.10 -30.33
CA ALA A 19 37.41 6.03 -30.31
C ALA A 19 38.00 7.06 -31.29
N GLY A 20 38.62 8.10 -30.73
CA GLY A 20 38.96 9.34 -31.41
C GLY A 20 40.03 9.29 -32.50
N GLU A 21 39.97 10.33 -33.34
CA GLU A 21 41.05 10.76 -34.21
C GLU A 21 41.60 12.12 -33.75
N ALA A 22 42.92 12.16 -33.67
CA ALA A 22 43.76 13.34 -33.49
C ALA A 22 44.41 13.74 -34.83
N SER A 23 45.09 14.90 -34.82
CA SER A 23 45.97 15.51 -35.85
C SER A 23 45.25 16.44 -36.85
N THR A 24 45.73 17.62 -37.24
CA THR A 24 47.00 18.39 -37.05
C THR A 24 46.75 19.77 -37.69
N ASP A 25 47.25 20.87 -37.13
CA ASP A 25 48.02 21.85 -37.92
C ASP A 25 48.73 22.90 -37.04
N GLU A 26 49.88 23.33 -37.55
CA GLU A 26 50.97 24.06 -36.89
C GLU A 26 50.79 25.59 -36.80
N ALA A 27 51.58 26.17 -35.88
CA ALA A 27 52.17 27.52 -35.89
C ALA A 27 51.27 28.76 -35.68
N ASP A 28 51.38 29.39 -34.52
CA ASP A 28 52.28 30.55 -34.27
C ASP A 28 52.01 31.10 -32.85
N ALA A 29 53.08 31.40 -32.09
CA ALA A 29 53.02 32.08 -30.80
C ALA A 29 53.73 33.45 -30.96
N PRO A 30 53.32 34.55 -30.29
CA PRO A 30 53.47 34.64 -28.82
C PRO A 30 52.46 35.54 -28.05
N GLY A 31 52.49 35.42 -26.71
CA GLY A 31 51.93 36.39 -25.73
C GLY A 31 50.91 35.75 -24.78
N ASP A 32 51.36 34.98 -23.78
CA ASP A 32 51.59 35.37 -22.36
C ASP A 32 50.31 35.43 -21.50
N GLU A 33 50.44 34.84 -20.31
CA GLU A 33 49.55 34.81 -19.15
C GLU A 33 48.49 33.67 -19.00
N SER A 34 48.63 32.94 -17.88
CA SER A 34 47.64 32.14 -17.11
C SER A 34 47.62 30.60 -17.19
N GLY A 35 48.43 29.96 -16.31
CA GLY A 35 47.93 28.97 -15.33
C GLY A 35 47.91 27.47 -15.68
N GLU A 36 48.99 26.75 -15.41
CA GLU A 36 48.94 25.34 -14.99
C GLU A 36 49.17 25.29 -13.46
N PRO A 37 48.48 24.42 -12.69
CA PRO A 37 48.93 23.03 -12.67
C PRO A 37 47.89 21.93 -12.35
N ALA A 38 48.23 20.73 -12.82
CA ALA A 38 47.98 19.43 -12.18
C ALA A 38 46.53 19.04 -11.90
N VAL A 39 46.00 18.16 -12.76
CA VAL A 39 44.79 17.37 -12.53
C VAL A 39 45.03 16.40 -11.35
N LYS A 40 44.78 16.89 -10.13
CA LYS A 40 44.40 16.04 -9.00
C LYS A 40 42.99 15.54 -9.26
N VAL A 41 42.83 14.23 -9.35
CA VAL A 41 41.53 13.59 -9.16
C VAL A 41 41.04 14.00 -7.77
N ARG A 42 40.18 15.02 -7.71
CA ARG A 42 39.54 15.50 -6.49
C ARG A 42 38.53 14.43 -6.07
N ALA A 43 38.97 13.54 -5.18
CA ALA A 43 38.09 12.66 -4.44
C ALA A 43 37.27 13.42 -3.36
N ASP A 44 37.56 14.70 -3.12
CA ASP A 44 37.00 15.42 -1.99
C ASP A 44 36.54 16.80 -2.46
N VAL A 45 35.22 16.97 -2.55
CA VAL A 45 34.35 18.15 -2.39
C VAL A 45 33.12 17.87 -3.25
N LEU A 46 32.26 16.95 -2.80
CA LEU A 46 30.83 17.18 -3.01
C LEU A 46 30.49 18.35 -2.08
N ASP A 47 29.71 19.31 -2.55
CA ASP A 47 29.29 20.41 -1.68
C ASP A 47 28.57 19.81 -0.45
N PRO A 48 28.79 20.30 0.78
CA PRO A 48 28.10 19.78 1.97
C PRO A 48 26.57 19.84 1.84
N VAL A 49 26.09 20.72 0.97
CA VAL A 49 24.69 20.86 0.58
C VAL A 49 24.26 19.74 -0.35
N GLU A 50 25.05 19.39 -1.37
CA GLU A 50 24.77 18.24 -2.26
C GLU A 50 24.85 16.91 -1.50
N GLU A 51 25.83 16.73 -0.59
CA GLU A 51 25.87 15.54 0.26
C GLU A 51 24.64 15.45 1.16
N ALA A 52 24.22 16.56 1.77
CA ALA A 52 23.03 16.60 2.61
C ALA A 52 21.73 16.42 1.80
N GLU A 53 21.66 16.91 0.56
CA GLU A 53 20.53 16.72 -0.35
C GLU A 53 20.46 15.29 -0.86
N ILE A 54 21.58 14.66 -1.18
CA ILE A 54 21.67 13.24 -1.56
C ILE A 54 21.34 12.36 -0.36
N GLU A 55 21.86 12.65 0.83
CA GLU A 55 21.53 11.92 2.07
C GLU A 55 20.05 12.11 2.44
N ALA A 56 19.48 13.31 2.28
CA ALA A 56 18.06 13.57 2.52
C ALA A 56 17.17 12.89 1.46
N ALA A 57 17.58 12.86 0.19
CA ALA A 57 16.88 12.15 -0.87
C ALA A 57 16.97 10.62 -0.68
N LEU A 58 18.13 10.11 -0.26
CA LEU A 58 18.35 8.70 0.07
C LEU A 58 17.57 8.30 1.34
N ALA A 59 17.51 9.17 2.35
CA ALA A 59 16.72 9.01 3.57
C ALA A 59 15.21 9.03 3.29
N ALA A 60 14.76 9.92 2.41
CA ALA A 60 13.37 9.97 1.95
C ALA A 60 13.01 8.71 1.13
N GLN A 61 13.96 8.16 0.36
CA GLN A 61 13.79 6.92 -0.39
C GLN A 61 13.83 5.67 0.51
N THR A 62 14.65 5.66 1.56
CA THR A 62 14.77 4.53 2.51
C THR A 62 13.58 4.40 3.48
N GLY A 63 12.74 5.43 3.62
CA GLY A 63 11.52 5.35 4.44
C GLY A 63 10.39 4.50 3.83
N ASN A 64 10.47 4.14 2.55
CA ASN A 64 9.35 3.57 1.78
C ASN A 64 9.68 2.28 1.01
N VAL A 65 10.73 1.55 1.39
CA VAL A 65 11.28 0.40 0.64
C VAL A 65 10.26 -0.73 0.37
N LEU A 66 9.14 -0.81 1.12
CA LEU A 66 8.13 -1.87 1.00
C LEU A 66 6.71 -1.39 0.64
N GLY A 67 6.53 -0.12 0.25
CA GLY A 67 5.27 0.42 -0.31
C GLY A 67 3.96 -0.22 0.21
N ALA A 68 3.20 -0.83 -0.70
CA ALA A 68 1.95 -1.56 -0.41
C ALA A 68 2.17 -2.97 0.18
N GLU A 69 3.35 -3.57 -0.01
CA GLU A 69 3.68 -4.92 0.45
C GLU A 69 3.63 -5.06 1.97
N ARG A 70 3.96 -3.99 2.72
CA ARG A 70 3.84 -3.98 4.19
C ARG A 70 2.42 -4.30 4.66
N PHE A 71 1.41 -3.85 3.91
CA PHE A 71 0.00 -4.11 4.23
C PHE A 71 -0.41 -5.54 3.89
N VAL A 72 0.22 -6.15 2.88
CA VAL A 72 0.03 -7.57 2.55
C VAL A 72 0.54 -8.45 3.69
N TYR A 73 1.74 -8.18 4.21
CA TYR A 73 2.29 -8.92 5.35
C TYR A 73 1.46 -8.71 6.63
N ALA A 74 1.03 -7.48 6.90
CA ALA A 74 0.12 -7.19 8.01
C ALA A 74 -1.23 -7.91 7.86
N ALA A 75 -1.77 -8.01 6.64
CA ALA A 75 -3.01 -8.73 6.37
C ALA A 75 -2.88 -10.24 6.61
N TYR A 76 -1.76 -10.86 6.21
CA TYR A 76 -1.50 -12.28 6.54
C TYR A 76 -1.35 -12.51 8.04
N LEU A 77 -0.66 -11.62 8.76
CA LEU A 77 -0.53 -11.69 10.21
C LEU A 77 -1.91 -11.55 10.90
N ALA A 78 -2.69 -10.54 10.51
CA ALA A 78 -4.04 -10.34 11.02
C ALA A 78 -4.95 -11.52 10.71
N GLY A 79 -4.85 -12.08 9.50
CA GLY A 79 -5.55 -13.30 9.09
C GLY A 79 -5.17 -14.51 9.94
N ALA A 80 -3.89 -14.68 10.28
CA ALA A 80 -3.42 -15.75 11.17
C ALA A 80 -4.02 -15.64 12.56
N VAL A 81 -4.01 -14.42 13.13
CA VAL A 81 -4.59 -14.14 14.45
C VAL A 81 -6.10 -14.34 14.44
N MET A 82 -6.79 -13.87 13.40
CA MET A 82 -8.23 -14.07 13.24
C MET A 82 -8.58 -15.55 13.12
N ALA A 83 -7.84 -16.31 12.31
CA ALA A 83 -8.03 -17.75 12.19
C ALA A 83 -7.83 -18.43 13.55
N ALA A 84 -6.72 -18.15 14.25
CA ALA A 84 -6.46 -18.69 15.59
C ALA A 84 -7.60 -18.34 16.57
N PHE A 85 -8.11 -17.11 16.54
CA PHE A 85 -9.24 -16.69 17.38
C PHE A 85 -10.50 -17.50 17.07
N VAL A 86 -10.88 -17.62 15.79
CA VAL A 86 -12.05 -18.42 15.37
C VAL A 86 -11.88 -19.88 15.77
N PHE A 87 -10.73 -20.49 15.49
CA PHE A 87 -10.45 -21.88 15.85
C PHE A 87 -10.47 -22.10 17.37
N SER A 88 -10.02 -21.14 18.17
CA SER A 88 -10.09 -21.24 19.64
C SER A 88 -11.54 -21.27 20.15
N LYS A 89 -12.40 -20.40 19.59
CA LYS A 89 -13.82 -20.35 19.94
C LYS A 89 -14.57 -21.60 19.49
N LEU A 90 -14.31 -22.06 18.27
CA LEU A 90 -14.89 -23.30 17.76
C LEU A 90 -14.41 -24.52 18.54
N GLY A 91 -13.12 -24.59 18.89
CA GLY A 91 -12.54 -25.67 19.67
C GLY A 91 -13.17 -25.76 21.06
N HIS A 92 -13.29 -24.63 21.77
CA HIS A 92 -13.93 -24.59 23.08
C HIS A 92 -15.44 -24.95 22.99
N ALA A 93 -16.16 -24.40 22.01
CA ALA A 93 -17.57 -24.71 21.80
C ALA A 93 -17.80 -26.19 21.44
N ALA A 94 -16.95 -26.75 20.56
CA ALA A 94 -17.00 -28.15 20.18
C ALA A 94 -16.70 -29.08 21.38
N TRP A 95 -15.72 -28.72 22.21
CA TRP A 95 -15.39 -29.48 23.41
C TRP A 95 -16.54 -29.51 24.41
N LEU A 96 -17.16 -28.36 24.68
CA LEU A 96 -18.33 -28.30 25.58
C LEU A 96 -19.51 -29.12 25.04
N LYS A 97 -19.78 -29.05 23.74
CA LYS A 97 -20.81 -29.87 23.09
C LYS A 97 -20.49 -31.37 23.17
N LEU A 98 -19.23 -31.74 23.02
CA LEU A 98 -18.78 -33.14 23.06
C LEU A 98 -18.79 -33.70 24.49
N ALA A 99 -18.35 -32.91 25.48
CA ALA A 99 -18.40 -33.25 26.89
C ALA A 99 -19.85 -33.44 27.37
N ALA A 100 -20.77 -32.60 26.89
CA ALA A 100 -22.20 -32.77 27.16
C ALA A 100 -22.80 -34.05 26.54
N TRP A 101 -22.24 -34.55 25.44
CA TRP A 101 -22.73 -35.77 24.77
C TRP A 101 -22.15 -37.07 25.35
N LYS A 102 -20.90 -37.05 25.86
CA LYS A 102 -20.25 -38.22 26.50
C LYS A 102 -19.50 -37.82 27.78
N PRO A 103 -20.21 -37.70 28.92
CA PRO A 103 -19.62 -37.22 30.17
C PRO A 103 -18.62 -38.19 30.82
N GLU A 104 -18.71 -39.50 30.55
CA GLU A 104 -17.86 -40.51 31.22
C GLU A 104 -16.43 -40.60 30.66
N GLN A 105 -16.15 -40.02 29.48
CA GLN A 105 -14.87 -40.17 28.79
C GLN A 105 -14.10 -38.85 28.63
N ILE A 106 -14.76 -37.71 28.83
CA ILE A 106 -14.21 -36.38 28.53
C ILE A 106 -14.20 -35.55 29.80
N GLY A 107 -13.01 -35.32 30.35
CA GLY A 107 -12.80 -34.42 31.49
C GLY A 107 -12.96 -32.95 31.12
N GLU A 108 -12.68 -32.07 32.09
CA GLU A 108 -12.76 -30.62 31.92
C GLU A 108 -11.92 -30.12 30.71
N PRO A 109 -12.39 -29.08 30.00
CA PRO A 109 -11.66 -28.51 28.88
C PRO A 109 -10.29 -28.02 29.33
N ARG A 110 -9.23 -28.61 28.77
CA ARG A 110 -7.85 -28.13 28.95
C ARG A 110 -7.63 -26.96 28.01
N ASP A 111 -8.02 -25.77 28.47
CA ASP A 111 -7.99 -24.55 27.67
C ASP A 111 -6.59 -24.25 27.13
N GLU A 112 -5.51 -24.64 27.83
CA GLU A 112 -4.14 -24.46 27.35
C GLU A 112 -3.88 -25.22 26.05
N LEU A 113 -4.39 -26.46 25.93
CA LEU A 113 -4.22 -27.28 24.73
C LEU A 113 -5.03 -26.74 23.56
N VAL A 114 -6.25 -26.25 23.83
CA VAL A 114 -7.13 -25.69 22.81
C VAL A 114 -6.54 -24.41 22.23
N TYR A 115 -6.04 -23.50 23.08
CA TYR A 115 -5.40 -22.27 22.61
C TYR A 115 -4.10 -22.54 21.86
N LEU A 116 -3.25 -23.46 22.34
CA LEU A 116 -2.02 -23.84 21.66
C LEU A 116 -2.31 -24.46 20.28
N ALA A 117 -3.25 -25.42 20.23
CA ALA A 117 -3.64 -26.06 18.98
C ALA A 117 -4.24 -25.04 17.99
N ALA A 118 -5.12 -24.14 18.46
CA ALA A 118 -5.71 -23.09 17.64
C ALA A 118 -4.65 -22.11 17.11
N ALA A 119 -3.66 -21.74 17.91
CA ALA A 119 -2.54 -20.90 17.48
C ALA A 119 -1.70 -21.58 16.38
N LEU A 120 -1.37 -22.87 16.56
CA LEU A 120 -0.63 -23.64 15.56
C LEU A 120 -1.42 -23.78 14.26
N VAL A 121 -2.73 -24.02 14.34
CA VAL A 121 -3.62 -24.06 13.17
C VAL A 121 -3.67 -22.70 12.48
N GLY A 122 -3.80 -21.59 13.22
CA GLY A 122 -3.80 -20.24 12.66
C GLY A 122 -2.50 -19.92 11.91
N VAL A 123 -1.34 -20.25 12.48
CA VAL A 123 -0.05 -20.11 11.82
C VAL A 123 0.04 -21.04 10.59
N GLY A 124 -0.40 -22.28 10.71
CA GLY A 124 -0.41 -23.25 9.61
C GLY A 124 -1.26 -22.79 8.42
N VAL A 125 -2.44 -22.21 8.68
CA VAL A 125 -3.31 -21.62 7.66
C VAL A 125 -2.61 -20.44 6.98
N ALA A 126 -2.00 -19.53 7.76
CA ALA A 126 -1.29 -18.39 7.21
C ALA A 126 -0.11 -18.82 6.33
N LEU A 127 0.68 -19.80 6.77
CA LEU A 127 1.78 -20.37 5.98
C LEU A 127 1.27 -21.07 4.72
N HIS A 128 0.17 -21.81 4.80
CA HIS A 128 -0.42 -22.48 3.64
C HIS A 128 -0.82 -21.47 2.55
N TYR A 129 -1.49 -20.39 2.94
CA TYR A 129 -1.85 -19.33 1.99
C TYR A 129 -0.65 -18.52 1.50
N TRP A 130 0.34 -18.26 2.36
CA TRP A 130 1.58 -17.57 1.97
C TRP A 130 2.39 -18.35 0.93
N ARG A 131 2.40 -19.69 1.01
CA ARG A 131 3.13 -20.53 0.06
C ARG A 131 2.52 -20.53 -1.34
N ARG A 132 1.25 -20.14 -1.48
CA ARG A 132 0.59 -20.04 -2.79
C ARG A 132 0.93 -18.70 -3.43
N LYS A 133 1.70 -18.75 -4.53
CA LYS A 133 2.11 -17.56 -5.28
C LYS A 133 0.90 -16.74 -5.76
N ASP A 134 -0.14 -17.43 -6.25
CA ASP A 134 -1.38 -16.80 -6.73
C ASP A 134 -2.07 -15.98 -5.64
N ALA A 135 -2.12 -16.51 -4.41
CA ALA A 135 -2.74 -15.83 -3.28
C ALA A 135 -1.95 -14.57 -2.89
N ARG A 136 -0.62 -14.65 -2.90
CA ARG A 136 0.26 -13.51 -2.58
C ARG A 136 0.19 -12.43 -3.65
N GLN A 137 0.17 -12.84 -4.92
CA GLN A 137 0.02 -11.92 -6.04
C GLN A 137 -1.33 -11.19 -5.96
N TYR A 138 -2.42 -11.92 -5.78
CA TYR A 138 -3.75 -11.33 -5.63
C TYR A 138 -3.82 -10.33 -4.47
N ALA A 139 -3.25 -10.68 -3.31
CA ALA A 139 -3.22 -9.77 -2.16
C ALA A 139 -2.40 -8.49 -2.44
N THR A 140 -1.34 -8.60 -3.22
CA THR A 140 -0.49 -7.46 -3.62
C THR A 140 -1.22 -6.56 -4.60
N GLU A 141 -1.88 -7.13 -5.62
CA GLU A 141 -2.71 -6.39 -6.58
C GLU A 141 -3.85 -5.64 -5.86
N VAL A 142 -4.54 -6.28 -4.90
CA VAL A 142 -5.57 -5.62 -4.09
C VAL A 142 -4.98 -4.48 -3.26
N ALA A 143 -3.81 -4.66 -2.66
CA ALA A 143 -3.17 -3.60 -1.88
C ALA A 143 -2.75 -2.41 -2.76
N GLU A 144 -2.28 -2.68 -3.97
CA GLU A 144 -1.97 -1.64 -4.97
C GLU A 144 -3.22 -0.90 -5.42
N GLU A 145 -4.32 -1.60 -5.73
CA GLU A 145 -5.58 -0.95 -6.10
C GLU A 145 -6.17 -0.13 -4.94
N LEU A 146 -6.11 -0.64 -3.71
CA LEU A 146 -6.55 0.10 -2.53
C LEU A 146 -5.70 1.35 -2.26
N SER A 147 -4.42 1.35 -2.67
CA SER A 147 -3.56 2.53 -2.53
C SER A 147 -3.96 3.69 -3.44
N LYS A 148 -4.66 3.39 -4.54
CA LYS A 148 -5.19 4.39 -5.48
C LYS A 148 -6.51 5.00 -5.00
N VAL A 149 -7.19 4.36 -4.05
CA VAL A 149 -8.46 4.85 -3.50
C VAL A 149 -8.21 6.04 -2.60
N THR A 150 -8.76 7.20 -2.97
CA THR A 150 -8.76 8.39 -2.14
C THR A 150 -9.79 8.23 -1.02
N TRP A 151 -9.33 7.95 0.19
CA TRP A 151 -10.20 7.88 1.37
C TRP A 151 -10.56 9.29 1.85
N PRO A 152 -11.85 9.54 2.17
CA PRO A 152 -12.30 10.85 2.59
C PRO A 152 -11.65 11.22 3.92
N SER A 153 -11.27 12.50 4.06
CA SER A 153 -10.72 12.99 5.32
C SER A 153 -11.79 13.00 6.42
N LYS A 154 -11.40 12.93 7.70
CA LYS A 154 -12.35 13.03 8.84
C LYS A 154 -13.25 14.26 8.74
N LYS A 155 -12.71 15.38 8.25
CA LYS A 155 -13.44 16.65 8.05
C LYS A 155 -14.48 16.52 6.94
N GLU A 156 -14.14 15.85 5.84
CA GLU A 156 -15.05 15.61 4.72
C GLU A 156 -16.21 14.70 5.13
N VAL A 157 -15.93 13.62 5.86
CA VAL A 157 -16.96 12.74 6.42
C VAL A 157 -17.89 13.51 7.35
N GLN A 158 -17.34 14.35 8.22
CA GLN A 158 -18.12 15.18 9.14
C GLN A 158 -18.97 16.20 8.38
N ASN A 159 -18.41 16.87 7.36
CA ASN A 159 -19.14 17.85 6.57
C ASN A 159 -20.29 17.22 5.79
N SER A 160 -20.05 16.07 5.14
CA SER A 160 -21.09 15.30 4.46
C SER A 160 -22.19 14.83 5.42
N THR A 161 -21.81 14.31 6.59
CA THR A 161 -22.80 13.89 7.61
C THR A 161 -23.61 15.09 8.12
N PHE A 162 -22.96 16.23 8.35
CA PHE A 162 -23.63 17.45 8.82
C PHE A 162 -24.68 17.94 7.82
N ILE A 163 -24.35 17.93 6.53
CA ILE A 163 -25.31 18.28 5.47
C ILE A 163 -26.51 17.33 5.50
N VAL A 164 -26.29 16.01 5.60
CA VAL A 164 -27.39 15.03 5.64
C VAL A 164 -28.30 15.24 6.86
N VAL A 165 -27.72 15.50 8.03
CA VAL A 165 -28.48 15.81 9.24
C VAL A 165 -29.31 17.08 9.04
N LEU A 166 -28.71 18.12 8.47
CA LEU A 166 -29.38 19.38 8.22
C LEU A 166 -30.52 19.23 7.21
N THR A 167 -30.30 18.55 6.09
CA THR A 167 -31.34 18.31 5.08
C THR A 167 -32.48 17.47 5.64
N THR A 168 -32.16 16.46 6.45
CA THR A 168 -33.18 15.62 7.10
C THR A 168 -34.01 16.45 8.08
N LEU A 169 -33.36 17.30 8.88
CA LEU A 169 -34.04 18.22 9.80
C LEU A 169 -34.98 19.17 9.06
N PHE A 170 -34.51 19.80 7.97
CA PHE A 170 -35.34 20.66 7.14
C PHE A 170 -36.54 19.91 6.54
N ALA A 171 -36.33 18.70 6.03
CA ALA A 171 -37.41 17.88 5.50
C ALA A 171 -38.43 17.51 6.58
N THR A 172 -37.98 17.15 7.79
CA THR A 172 -38.87 16.86 8.93
C THR A 172 -39.71 18.07 9.30
N VAL A 173 -39.12 19.26 9.38
CA VAL A 173 -39.86 20.50 9.68
C VAL A 173 -40.85 20.82 8.57
N PHE A 174 -40.42 20.72 7.31
CA PHE A 174 -41.30 20.95 6.16
C PHE A 174 -42.52 20.03 6.16
N PHE A 175 -42.32 18.73 6.38
CA PHE A 175 -43.43 17.78 6.46
C PHE A 175 -44.34 18.04 7.67
N ALA A 176 -43.78 18.38 8.83
CA ALA A 176 -44.59 18.73 10.00
C ALA A 176 -45.47 19.96 9.74
N LEU A 177 -44.96 20.97 9.04
CA LEU A 177 -45.73 22.14 8.63
C LEU A 177 -46.81 21.79 7.61
N MET A 178 -46.49 20.91 6.66
CA MET A 178 -47.45 20.44 5.66
C MET A 178 -48.59 19.65 6.32
N ASP A 179 -48.30 18.78 7.28
CA ASP A 179 -49.31 18.06 8.06
C ASP A 179 -50.22 19.02 8.81
N GLN A 180 -49.66 20.08 9.42
CA GLN A 180 -50.44 21.11 10.11
C GLN A 180 -51.29 21.93 9.13
N PHE A 181 -50.76 22.24 7.94
CA PHE A 181 -51.48 22.93 6.89
C PHE A 181 -52.70 22.11 6.40
N TRP A 182 -52.52 20.80 6.17
CA TRP A 182 -53.62 19.93 5.79
C TRP A 182 -54.66 19.78 6.90
N ARG A 183 -54.25 19.70 8.17
CA ARG A 183 -55.17 19.75 9.31
C ARG A 183 -56.01 21.02 9.29
N PHE A 184 -55.37 22.19 9.15
CA PHE A 184 -56.07 23.48 9.08
C PHE A 184 -57.09 23.56 7.95
N ILE A 185 -56.73 23.08 6.75
CA ILE A 185 -57.66 23.06 5.61
C ILE A 185 -58.82 22.11 5.88
N THR A 186 -58.53 20.89 6.35
CA THR A 186 -59.52 19.84 6.57
C THR A 186 -60.53 20.27 7.64
N ASP A 187 -60.06 20.83 8.76
CA ASP A 187 -60.92 21.36 9.82
C ASP A 187 -61.81 22.49 9.31
N LYS A 188 -61.33 23.33 8.39
CA LYS A 188 -62.13 24.41 7.82
C LYS A 188 -63.18 23.93 6.81
N VAL A 189 -62.90 22.85 6.08
CA VAL A 189 -63.82 22.30 5.07
C VAL A 189 -64.88 21.41 5.72
N TYR A 190 -64.50 20.54 6.65
CA TYR A 190 -65.40 19.58 7.29
C TYR A 190 -65.94 20.05 8.65
N GLY A 191 -65.46 21.18 9.18
CA GLY A 191 -65.93 21.79 10.43
C GLY A 191 -67.10 22.77 10.28
N PHE A 192 -67.84 22.70 9.17
CA PHE A 192 -69.18 23.30 9.02
C PHE A 192 -70.27 22.34 9.53
#